data_AF-A0A350AS88-F1
#
_entry.id   AF-A0A350AS88-F1
#
_cell.length_a   1.000
_cell.length_b   1.000
_cell.length_c   1.000
_cell.angle_alpha   90.00
_cell.angle_beta   90.00
_cell.angle_gamma   90.00
#
_symmetry.space_group_name_H-M   'P 1'
#
loop_
_entity.id
_entity.type
_entity.pdbx_description
1 polymer ?
#
loop_
_entity_poly.entity_id
_entity_poly.type
_entity_poly.pdbx_seq_one_letter_code
_entity_poly.pdbx_strand_id
1 'polypeptide(L)'
;MKAYLLPLFLLPALLFANYDLRVGDSLKDTIEALGKPLGTIELREKTLLLYPQGEVTFKEDQITALDLMSPEDFKADQERLRKEREEWAIQQEKEAEQRIEQGKQIKAAKTKSNAFHALPAKDRVDYWRSFQIRYPEIDVSEEIARSLEGYEVELKELQAQQRIAELEARVALAEKDAATARLEAEKARDEAEARSRDNYGLRYYTDPAVDRRYYYRPPTVTIYTHGKGDTKTHQHEETKTNRFYRKQPANGESTSDQVQRLMNETSAR
;
A
#
# COMPACT_ATOMS: atom_id res chain seq x y z
N MET A 1 31.48 -30.15 -16.48
CA MET A 1 31.04 -30.95 -17.62
C MET A 1 30.52 -32.29 -17.09
N LYS A 2 29.20 -32.45 -16.97
CA LYS A 2 28.55 -33.70 -16.54
C LYS A 2 27.88 -34.31 -17.76
N ALA A 3 28.37 -35.48 -18.17
CA ALA A 3 27.78 -36.28 -19.24
C ALA A 3 26.48 -36.90 -18.73
N TYR A 4 25.35 -36.47 -19.28
CA TYR A 4 24.07 -37.13 -19.08
C TYR A 4 23.93 -38.24 -20.13
N LEU A 5 24.11 -39.47 -19.67
CA LEU A 5 23.71 -40.71 -20.36
C LEU A 5 22.18 -40.69 -20.54
N LEU A 6 21.74 -40.44 -21.77
CA LEU A 6 20.36 -40.59 -22.21
C LEU A 6 20.01 -42.09 -22.25
N PRO A 7 18.93 -42.54 -21.58
CA PRO A 7 18.45 -43.90 -21.73
C PRO A 7 17.80 -44.05 -23.11
N LEU A 8 18.37 -44.95 -23.91
CA LEU A 8 17.85 -45.46 -25.17
C LEU A 8 16.48 -46.12 -24.91
N PHE A 9 15.38 -45.38 -25.14
CA PHE A 9 14.03 -45.93 -25.06
C PHE A 9 13.82 -46.86 -26.26
N LEU A 10 13.93 -48.16 -25.99
CA LEU A 10 13.66 -49.23 -26.94
C LEU A 10 12.16 -49.21 -27.26
N LEU A 11 11.76 -48.64 -28.41
CA LEU A 11 10.40 -48.79 -28.92
C LEU A 11 10.15 -50.28 -29.21
N PRO A 12 9.12 -50.93 -28.65
CA PRO A 12 8.72 -52.24 -29.10
C PRO A 12 8.21 -52.08 -30.54
N ALA A 13 8.86 -52.78 -31.47
CA ALA A 13 8.35 -52.96 -32.81
C ALA A 13 6.96 -53.59 -32.72
N LEU A 14 5.91 -52.76 -32.87
CA LEU A 14 4.54 -53.21 -33.05
C LEU A 14 4.50 -54.02 -34.34
N LEU A 15 4.45 -55.34 -34.17
CA LEU A 15 4.09 -56.28 -35.21
C LEU A 15 2.69 -55.88 -35.70
N PHE A 16 2.62 -55.29 -36.89
CA PHE A 16 1.36 -55.00 -37.56
C PHE A 16 0.74 -56.34 -37.98
N ALA A 17 -0.12 -56.88 -37.13
CA ALA A 17 -0.99 -57.99 -37.48
C ALA A 17 -2.04 -57.47 -38.49
N ASN A 18 -2.30 -58.24 -39.55
CA ASN A 18 -3.50 -58.03 -40.35
C ASN A 18 -4.70 -58.31 -39.44
N TYR A 19 -5.44 -57.27 -39.06
CA TYR A 19 -6.57 -57.41 -38.15
C TYR A 19 -7.76 -58.01 -38.90
N ASP A 20 -7.98 -59.31 -38.74
CA ASP A 20 -9.20 -59.98 -39.20
C ASP A 20 -10.26 -59.92 -38.08
N LEU A 21 -10.55 -58.70 -37.61
CA LEU A 21 -11.53 -58.43 -36.54
C LEU A 21 -12.90 -58.17 -37.16
N ARG A 22 -13.94 -58.74 -36.55
CA ARG A 22 -15.32 -58.65 -37.02
C ARG A 22 -16.23 -58.16 -35.89
N VAL A 23 -17.34 -57.55 -36.31
CA VAL A 23 -18.42 -57.19 -35.38
C VAL A 23 -18.94 -58.47 -34.71
N GLY A 24 -18.98 -58.47 -33.37
CA GLY A 24 -19.33 -59.64 -32.55
C GLY A 24 -18.16 -60.33 -31.84
N ASP A 25 -16.91 -60.00 -32.19
CA ASP A 25 -15.74 -60.58 -31.49
C ASP A 25 -15.66 -60.12 -30.03
N SER A 26 -14.99 -60.92 -29.19
CA SER A 26 -14.87 -60.63 -27.77
C SER A 26 -13.79 -59.59 -27.47
N LEU A 27 -13.91 -58.94 -26.31
CA LEU A 27 -12.90 -57.99 -25.82
C LEU A 27 -11.50 -58.61 -25.76
N LYS A 28 -11.42 -59.88 -25.37
CA LYS A 28 -10.14 -60.59 -25.23
C LYS A 28 -9.47 -60.79 -26.59
N ASP A 29 -10.22 -61.20 -27.60
CA ASP A 29 -9.70 -61.43 -28.96
C ASP A 29 -9.24 -60.11 -29.59
N THR A 30 -9.94 -59.00 -29.28
CA THR A 30 -9.57 -57.66 -29.73
C THR A 30 -8.24 -57.20 -29.15
N ILE A 31 -8.02 -57.43 -27.85
CA ILE A 31 -6.76 -57.07 -27.19
C ILE A 31 -5.61 -57.96 -27.67
N GLU A 32 -5.88 -59.22 -28.00
CA GLU A 32 -4.87 -60.13 -28.57
C GLU A 32 -4.49 -59.71 -30.00
N ALA A 33 -5.46 -59.29 -30.81
CA ALA A 33 -5.22 -58.85 -32.18
C ALA A 33 -4.55 -57.47 -32.26
N LEU A 34 -5.09 -56.44 -31.58
CA LEU A 34 -4.64 -55.04 -31.67
C LEU A 34 -3.62 -54.64 -30.60
N GLY A 35 -3.42 -55.48 -29.59
CA GLY A 35 -2.62 -55.15 -28.42
C GLY A 35 -3.38 -54.29 -27.40
N LYS A 36 -2.64 -53.63 -26.51
CA LYS A 36 -3.21 -52.80 -25.45
C LYS A 36 -3.75 -51.48 -26.04
N PRO A 37 -4.98 -51.08 -25.71
CA PRO A 37 -5.51 -49.78 -26.13
C PRO A 37 -4.75 -48.63 -25.46
N LEU A 38 -4.73 -47.46 -26.13
CA LEU A 38 -4.20 -46.21 -25.58
C LEU A 38 -5.05 -45.69 -24.43
N GLY A 39 -6.36 -45.92 -24.50
CA GLY A 39 -7.32 -45.50 -23.50
C GLY A 39 -8.63 -46.25 -23.63
N THR A 40 -9.36 -46.29 -22.52
CA THR A 40 -10.68 -46.89 -22.42
C THR A 40 -11.65 -45.85 -21.90
N ILE A 41 -12.77 -45.67 -22.58
CA ILE A 41 -13.86 -44.79 -22.15
C ILE A 41 -15.08 -45.67 -21.89
N GLU A 42 -15.48 -45.77 -20.62
CA GLU A 42 -16.69 -46.48 -20.21
C GLU A 42 -17.88 -45.52 -20.28
N LEU A 43 -18.83 -45.83 -21.15
CA LEU A 43 -20.14 -45.19 -21.25
C LEU A 43 -21.19 -46.13 -20.64
N ARG A 44 -22.35 -45.59 -20.23
CA ARG A 44 -23.39 -46.35 -19.49
C ARG A 44 -23.75 -47.71 -20.11
N GLU A 45 -23.78 -47.80 -21.43
CA GLU A 45 -24.16 -49.01 -22.16
C GLU A 45 -23.07 -49.53 -23.10
N LYS A 46 -21.92 -48.85 -23.19
CA LYS A 46 -20.90 -49.14 -24.20
C LYS A 46 -19.50 -48.84 -23.68
N THR A 47 -18.51 -49.59 -24.13
CA THR A 47 -17.10 -49.33 -23.81
C THR A 47 -16.36 -49.00 -25.09
N LEU A 48 -15.75 -47.83 -25.16
CA LEU A 48 -14.95 -47.40 -26.31
C LEU A 48 -13.48 -47.64 -26.01
N LEU A 49 -12.81 -48.44 -26.84
CA LEU A 49 -11.37 -48.62 -26.81
C LEU A 49 -10.73 -47.73 -27.88
N LEU A 50 -9.78 -46.90 -27.45
CA LEU A 50 -9.03 -46.02 -28.32
C LEU A 50 -7.69 -46.67 -28.68
N TYR A 51 -7.45 -46.82 -29.97
CA TYR A 51 -6.20 -47.32 -30.54
C TYR A 51 -5.53 -46.24 -31.39
N PRO A 52 -4.21 -46.34 -31.67
CA PRO A 52 -3.55 -45.37 -32.56
C PRO A 52 -4.19 -45.32 -33.95
N GLN A 53 -4.73 -46.45 -34.40
CA GLN A 53 -5.31 -46.63 -35.74
C GLN A 53 -6.79 -46.24 -35.82
N GLY A 54 -7.45 -45.94 -34.71
CA GLY A 54 -8.88 -45.65 -34.67
C GLY A 54 -9.55 -46.15 -33.39
N GLU A 55 -10.84 -46.44 -33.44
CA GLU A 55 -11.64 -46.80 -32.27
C GLU A 55 -12.47 -48.08 -32.44
N VAL A 56 -12.65 -48.80 -31.34
CA VAL A 56 -13.47 -50.01 -31.27
C VAL A 56 -14.51 -49.84 -30.17
N THR A 57 -15.79 -49.96 -30.52
CA THR A 57 -16.90 -49.81 -29.57
C THR A 57 -17.47 -51.17 -29.17
N PHE A 58 -17.56 -51.41 -27.88
CA PHE A 58 -18.15 -52.60 -27.28
C PHE A 58 -19.52 -52.33 -26.68
N LYS A 59 -20.42 -53.32 -26.72
CA LYS A 59 -21.63 -53.40 -25.91
C LYS A 59 -21.76 -54.84 -25.43
N GLU A 60 -22.04 -55.04 -24.14
CA GLU A 60 -22.21 -56.39 -23.57
C GLU A 60 -21.03 -57.34 -23.91
N ASP A 61 -19.79 -56.81 -23.82
CA ASP A 61 -18.53 -57.51 -24.10
C ASP A 61 -18.29 -57.95 -25.56
N GLN A 62 -19.08 -57.43 -26.51
CA GLN A 62 -18.96 -57.70 -27.95
C GLN A 62 -18.72 -56.42 -28.76
N ILE A 63 -17.92 -56.51 -29.82
CA ILE A 63 -17.72 -55.39 -30.76
C ILE A 63 -19.05 -55.06 -31.45
N THR A 64 -19.48 -53.80 -31.35
CA THR A 64 -20.64 -53.25 -32.05
C THR A 64 -20.27 -52.35 -33.22
N ALA A 65 -19.14 -51.66 -33.14
CA ALA A 65 -18.62 -50.82 -34.21
C ALA A 65 -17.08 -50.86 -34.21
N LEU A 66 -16.52 -50.86 -35.42
CA LEU A 66 -15.08 -50.89 -35.66
C LEU A 66 -14.77 -49.80 -36.70
N ASP A 67 -14.02 -48.79 -36.27
CA ASP A 67 -13.55 -47.70 -37.11
C ASP A 67 -12.03 -47.66 -37.00
N LEU A 68 -11.36 -48.53 -37.77
CA LEU A 68 -9.91 -48.67 -37.77
C LEU A 68 -9.38 -48.37 -39.17
N MET A 69 -8.36 -47.52 -39.25
CA MET A 69 -7.64 -47.26 -40.49
C MET A 69 -6.86 -48.49 -40.94
N SER A 70 -6.68 -48.63 -42.26
CA SER A 70 -5.85 -49.71 -42.79
C SER A 70 -4.40 -49.55 -42.29
N PRO A 71 -3.63 -50.65 -42.15
CA PRO A 71 -2.24 -50.57 -41.73
C PRO A 71 -1.35 -49.72 -42.66
N GLU A 72 -1.70 -49.66 -43.96
CA GLU A 72 -0.99 -48.84 -44.94
C GLU A 72 -1.30 -47.35 -44.77
N ASP A 73 -2.58 -47.01 -44.63
CA ASP A 73 -3.02 -45.62 -44.40
C ASP A 73 -2.49 -45.10 -43.06
N PHE A 74 -2.49 -45.94 -42.02
CA PHE A 74 -1.95 -45.58 -40.72
C PHE A 74 -0.44 -45.28 -40.78
N LYS A 75 0.34 -46.08 -41.53
CA LYS A 75 1.77 -45.80 -41.71
C LYS A 75 2.01 -44.48 -42.45
N ALA A 76 1.25 -44.23 -43.52
CA ALA A 76 1.33 -42.98 -44.26
C ALA A 76 0.98 -41.76 -43.37
N ASP A 77 -0.06 -41.89 -42.54
CA ASP A 77 -0.47 -40.84 -41.61
C ASP A 77 0.58 -40.59 -40.50
N GLN A 78 1.17 -41.64 -39.95
CA GLN A 78 2.25 -41.51 -38.97
C GLN A 78 3.49 -40.79 -39.54
N GLU A 79 3.87 -41.10 -40.79
CA GLU A 79 4.97 -40.39 -41.45
C GLU A 79 4.66 -38.91 -41.70
N ARG A 80 3.41 -38.61 -42.11
CA ARG A 80 2.93 -37.24 -42.28
C ARG A 80 2.98 -36.47 -40.96
N LEU A 81 2.40 -37.02 -39.89
CA LEU A 81 2.39 -36.42 -38.55
C LEU A 81 3.79 -36.28 -37.96
N ARG A 82 4.75 -37.15 -38.33
CA ARG A 82 6.15 -37.00 -37.93
C ARG A 82 6.76 -35.76 -38.57
N LYS A 83 6.61 -35.60 -39.89
CA LYS A 83 7.11 -34.43 -40.63
C LYS A 83 6.48 -33.14 -40.13
N GLU A 84 5.15 -33.12 -39.95
CA GLU A 84 4.43 -31.94 -39.41
C GLU A 84 4.94 -31.56 -38.01
N ARG A 85 5.24 -32.53 -37.14
CA ARG A 85 5.83 -32.26 -35.81
C ARG A 85 7.25 -31.71 -35.88
N GLU A 86 8.08 -32.24 -36.78
CA GLU A 86 9.44 -31.75 -37.01
C GLU A 86 9.43 -30.31 -37.53
N GLU A 87 8.58 -30.02 -38.53
CA GLU A 87 8.40 -28.67 -39.08
C GLU A 87 7.84 -27.70 -38.04
N TRP A 88 6.85 -28.14 -37.25
CA TRP A 88 6.28 -27.33 -36.17
C TRP A 88 7.31 -27.01 -35.10
N ALA A 89 8.16 -27.97 -34.70
CA ALA A 89 9.22 -27.74 -33.74
C ALA A 89 10.24 -26.71 -34.24
N ILE A 90 10.68 -26.82 -35.50
CA ILE A 90 11.59 -25.85 -36.14
C ILE A 90 10.95 -24.46 -36.19
N GLN A 91 9.65 -24.39 -36.50
CA GLN A 91 8.93 -23.12 -36.56
C GLN A 91 8.81 -22.47 -35.17
N GLN A 92 8.50 -23.25 -34.14
CA GLN A 92 8.44 -22.77 -32.76
C GLN A 92 9.80 -22.24 -32.27
N GLU A 93 10.89 -22.92 -32.63
CA GLU A 93 12.25 -22.46 -32.30
C GLU A 93 12.55 -21.12 -32.97
N LYS A 94 12.26 -20.98 -34.27
CA LYS A 94 12.41 -19.71 -34.99
C LYS A 94 11.58 -18.58 -34.39
N GLU A 95 10.33 -18.84 -34.02
CA GLU A 95 9.45 -17.86 -33.39
C GLU A 95 9.96 -17.45 -32.00
N ALA A 96 10.51 -18.38 -31.23
CA ALA A 96 11.13 -18.09 -29.94
C ALA A 96 12.38 -17.21 -30.11
N GLU A 97 13.25 -17.52 -31.07
CA GLU A 97 14.43 -16.69 -31.39
C GLU A 97 14.02 -15.27 -31.81
N GLN A 98 13.04 -15.14 -32.70
CA GLN A 98 12.51 -13.84 -33.13
C GLN A 98 11.92 -13.05 -31.97
N ARG A 99 11.19 -13.70 -31.06
CA ARG A 99 10.63 -13.06 -29.86
C ARG A 99 11.73 -12.51 -28.96
N ILE A 100 12.80 -13.28 -28.75
CA ILE A 100 13.96 -12.86 -27.95
C ILE A 100 14.65 -11.66 -28.61
N GLU A 101 14.86 -11.70 -29.92
CA GLU A 101 15.50 -10.61 -30.65
C GLU A 101 14.65 -9.32 -30.61
N GLN A 102 13.36 -9.43 -30.89
CA GLN A 102 12.41 -8.30 -30.79
C GLN A 102 12.42 -7.70 -29.39
N GLY A 103 12.33 -8.53 -28.35
CA GLY A 103 12.37 -8.04 -26.98
C GLY A 103 13.70 -7.35 -26.64
N LYS A 104 14.84 -7.86 -27.13
CA LYS A 104 16.15 -7.19 -26.94
C LYS A 104 16.20 -5.83 -27.61
N GLN A 105 15.65 -5.72 -28.82
CA GLN A 105 15.55 -4.45 -29.54
C GLN A 105 14.64 -3.46 -28.82
N ILE A 106 13.47 -3.89 -28.34
CA ILE A 106 12.54 -3.07 -27.58
C ILE A 106 13.18 -2.60 -26.28
N LYS A 107 13.84 -3.51 -25.53
CA LYS A 107 14.58 -3.17 -24.31
C LYS A 107 15.61 -2.09 -24.61
N ALA A 108 16.48 -2.31 -25.60
CA ALA A 108 17.51 -1.35 -25.98
C ALA A 108 16.94 0.01 -26.42
N ALA A 109 15.83 0.02 -27.17
CA ALA A 109 15.16 1.25 -27.59
C ALA A 109 14.58 2.03 -26.40
N LYS A 110 13.93 1.34 -25.45
CA LYS A 110 13.37 1.97 -24.25
C LYS A 110 14.45 2.48 -23.31
N THR A 111 15.53 1.73 -23.10
CA THR A 111 16.66 2.16 -22.27
C THR A 111 17.36 3.39 -22.84
N LYS A 112 17.32 3.62 -24.15
CA LYS A 112 17.88 4.83 -24.79
C LYS A 112 16.88 5.98 -24.94
N SER A 113 15.59 5.72 -24.72
CA SER A 113 14.54 6.71 -24.96
C SER A 113 14.44 7.71 -23.82
N ASN A 114 14.78 8.98 -24.09
CA ASN A 114 14.62 10.05 -23.11
C ASN A 114 13.14 10.23 -22.69
N ALA A 115 12.21 10.10 -23.65
CA ALA A 115 10.78 10.17 -23.37
C ALA A 115 10.32 9.10 -22.37
N PHE A 116 10.93 7.90 -22.39
CA PHE A 116 10.62 6.85 -21.44
C PHE A 116 11.22 7.12 -20.04
N HIS A 117 12.44 7.66 -19.99
CA HIS A 117 13.07 8.07 -18.72
C HIS A 117 12.33 9.22 -18.03
N ALA A 118 11.70 10.11 -18.81
CA ALA A 118 10.91 11.22 -18.28
C ALA A 118 9.54 10.81 -17.72
N LEU A 119 9.09 9.57 -17.91
CA LEU A 119 7.85 9.07 -17.31
C LEU A 119 8.01 8.94 -15.78
N PRO A 120 6.93 9.05 -14.99
CA PRO A 120 6.97 8.76 -13.57
C PRO A 120 7.57 7.38 -13.27
N ALA A 121 8.30 7.27 -12.15
CA ALA A 121 8.98 6.04 -11.80
C ALA A 121 8.05 4.83 -11.70
N LYS A 122 6.83 5.03 -11.20
CA LYS A 122 5.77 4.01 -11.14
C LYS A 122 5.44 3.44 -12.53
N ASP A 123 5.23 4.31 -13.50
CA ASP A 123 4.82 3.92 -14.86
C ASP A 123 5.95 3.15 -15.57
N ARG A 124 7.21 3.53 -15.30
CA ARG A 124 8.38 2.78 -15.80
C ARG A 124 8.43 1.37 -15.22
N VAL A 125 8.17 1.19 -13.92
CA VAL A 125 8.10 -0.13 -13.27
C VAL A 125 6.98 -0.98 -13.86
N ASP A 126 5.78 -0.41 -14.01
CA ASP A 126 4.62 -1.12 -14.55
C ASP A 126 4.86 -1.56 -16.00
N TYR A 127 5.50 -0.69 -16.81
CA TYR A 127 5.93 -1.05 -18.15
C TYR A 127 6.86 -2.27 -18.14
N TRP A 128 7.94 -2.25 -17.34
CA TRP A 128 8.92 -3.34 -17.31
C TRP A 128 8.32 -4.65 -16.79
N ARG A 129 7.38 -4.61 -15.84
CA ARG A 129 6.63 -5.79 -15.42
C ARG A 129 5.78 -6.38 -16.54
N SER A 130 5.04 -5.53 -17.27
CA SER A 130 4.25 -5.98 -18.43
C SER A 130 5.14 -6.50 -19.57
N PHE A 131 6.34 -5.96 -19.69
CA PHE A 131 7.33 -6.40 -20.66
C PHE A 131 7.85 -7.80 -20.32
N GLN A 132 8.17 -8.05 -19.05
CA GLN A 132 8.63 -9.37 -18.59
C GLN A 132 7.59 -10.48 -18.75
N ILE A 133 6.29 -10.15 -18.66
CA ILE A 133 5.22 -11.12 -18.98
C ILE A 133 5.22 -11.49 -20.47
N ARG A 134 5.49 -10.53 -21.35
CA ARG A 134 5.50 -10.75 -22.81
C ARG A 134 6.82 -11.35 -23.33
N TYR A 135 7.92 -11.09 -22.64
CA TYR A 135 9.27 -11.50 -22.98
C TYR A 135 9.98 -12.08 -21.74
N PRO A 136 9.55 -13.25 -21.24
CA PRO A 136 10.06 -13.81 -19.98
C PRO A 136 11.54 -14.20 -20.04
N GLU A 137 12.09 -14.41 -21.23
CA GLU A 137 13.49 -14.80 -21.44
C GLU A 137 14.47 -13.62 -21.27
N ILE A 138 13.96 -12.38 -21.22
CA ILE A 138 14.78 -11.17 -21.17
C ILE A 138 14.79 -10.61 -19.76
N ASP A 139 15.97 -10.59 -19.16
CA ASP A 139 16.16 -9.98 -17.85
C ASP A 139 16.02 -8.45 -17.92
N VAL A 140 15.16 -7.89 -17.08
CA VAL A 140 14.90 -6.46 -16.92
C VAL A 140 14.98 -6.02 -15.46
N SER A 141 15.56 -6.86 -14.60
CA SER A 141 15.61 -6.66 -13.15
C SER A 141 16.37 -5.39 -12.77
N GLU A 142 17.46 -5.08 -13.47
CA GLU A 142 18.24 -3.86 -13.24
C GLU A 142 17.44 -2.58 -13.53
N GLU A 143 16.65 -2.58 -14.60
CA GLU A 143 15.84 -1.45 -15.02
C GLU A 143 14.65 -1.23 -14.08
N ILE A 144 14.09 -2.32 -13.55
CA ILE A 144 13.08 -2.27 -12.49
C ILE A 144 13.70 -1.68 -11.22
N ALA A 145 14.88 -2.14 -10.80
CA ALA A 145 15.56 -1.63 -9.61
C ALA A 145 15.82 -0.12 -9.70
N ARG A 146 16.40 0.36 -10.82
CA ARG A 146 16.61 1.80 -11.06
C ARG A 146 15.32 2.60 -11.03
N SER A 147 14.23 2.03 -11.55
CA SER A 147 12.94 2.70 -11.53
C SER A 147 12.35 2.75 -10.12
N LEU A 148 12.53 1.70 -9.31
CA LEU A 148 12.09 1.67 -7.91
C LEU A 148 12.84 2.69 -7.05
N GLU A 149 14.16 2.85 -7.25
CA GLU A 149 14.94 3.89 -6.56
C GLU A 149 14.39 5.28 -6.85
N GLY A 150 14.05 5.58 -8.11
CA GLY A 150 13.40 6.83 -8.47
C GLY A 150 12.03 7.01 -7.82
N TYR A 151 11.26 5.93 -7.67
CA TYR A 151 9.93 5.97 -7.05
C TYR A 151 9.99 6.33 -5.57
N GLU A 152 10.98 5.82 -4.83
CA GLU A 152 11.16 6.18 -3.43
C GLU A 152 11.50 7.66 -3.24
N VAL A 153 12.29 8.23 -4.17
CA VAL A 153 12.61 9.66 -4.17
C VAL A 153 11.36 10.49 -4.47
N GLU A 154 10.62 10.14 -5.54
CA GLU A 154 9.36 10.82 -5.90
C GLU A 154 8.35 10.79 -4.74
N LEU A 155 8.23 9.67 -4.02
CA LEU A 155 7.36 9.57 -2.84
C LEU A 155 7.79 10.50 -1.71
N LYS A 156 9.09 10.60 -1.42
CA LYS A 156 9.62 11.51 -0.41
C LYS A 156 9.38 12.97 -0.79
N GLU A 157 9.55 13.32 -2.05
CA GLU A 157 9.27 14.66 -2.57
C GLU A 157 7.79 15.03 -2.46
N LEU A 158 6.89 14.11 -2.84
CA LEU A 158 5.45 14.32 -2.69
C LEU A 158 5.04 14.50 -1.22
N GLN A 159 5.60 13.69 -0.31
CA GLN A 159 5.37 13.85 1.13
C GLN A 159 5.89 15.21 1.65
N ALA A 160 7.06 15.64 1.19
CA ALA A 160 7.61 16.94 1.54
C ALA A 160 6.72 18.09 1.04
N GLN A 161 6.23 18.02 -0.20
CA GLN A 161 5.31 19.00 -0.78
C GLN A 161 3.99 19.07 0.00
N GLN A 162 3.42 17.92 0.37
CA GLN A 162 2.21 17.87 1.19
C GLN A 162 2.44 18.51 2.56
N ARG A 163 3.58 18.24 3.20
CA ARG A 163 3.92 18.84 4.49
C ARG A 163 4.11 20.36 4.40
N ILE A 164 4.74 20.85 3.33
CA ILE A 164 4.88 22.28 3.08
C ILE A 164 3.51 22.93 2.90
N ALA A 165 2.65 22.36 2.05
CA ALA A 165 1.30 22.86 1.82
C ALA A 165 0.45 22.88 3.12
N GLU A 166 0.58 21.85 3.96
CA GLU A 166 -0.10 21.81 5.27
C GLU A 166 0.42 22.92 6.21
N LEU A 167 1.73 23.14 6.26
CA LEU A 167 2.32 24.20 7.08
C LEU A 167 1.90 25.59 6.58
N GLU A 168 1.91 25.82 5.27
CA GLU A 168 1.44 27.08 4.67
C GLU A 168 -0.03 27.34 5.01
N ALA A 169 -0.89 26.31 4.95
CA ALA A 169 -2.28 26.44 5.34
C ALA A 169 -2.45 26.79 6.83
N ARG A 170 -1.64 26.19 7.71
CA ARG A 170 -1.63 26.50 9.15
C ARG A 170 -1.16 27.92 9.43
N VAL A 171 -0.11 28.38 8.74
CA VAL A 171 0.40 29.75 8.86
C VAL A 171 -0.64 30.75 8.38
N ALA A 172 -1.26 30.52 7.21
CA ALA A 172 -2.32 31.38 6.69
C ALA A 172 -3.53 31.46 7.64
N LEU A 173 -3.89 30.34 8.28
CA LEU A 173 -4.94 30.33 9.30
C LEU A 173 -4.53 31.14 10.55
N ALA A 174 -3.31 30.93 11.06
CA ALA A 174 -2.81 31.66 12.22
C ALA A 174 -2.68 33.17 11.97
N GLU A 175 -2.27 33.57 10.76
CA GLU A 175 -2.21 34.98 10.35
C GLU A 175 -3.60 35.61 10.28
N LYS A 176 -4.58 34.87 9.75
CA LYS A 176 -5.98 35.30 9.74
C LYS A 176 -6.51 35.49 11.16
N ASP A 177 -6.28 34.52 12.03
CA ASP A 177 -6.72 34.58 13.43
C ASP A 177 -6.06 35.75 14.16
N ALA A 178 -4.75 35.96 13.97
CA ALA A 178 -4.03 37.09 14.54
C ALA A 178 -4.55 38.45 14.02
N ALA A 179 -4.88 38.55 12.73
CA ALA A 179 -5.47 39.76 12.16
C ALA A 179 -6.86 40.04 12.74
N THR A 180 -7.70 39.01 12.92
CA THR A 180 -9.01 39.18 13.56
C THR A 180 -8.90 39.60 15.03
N ALA A 181 -8.02 38.97 15.80
CA ALA A 181 -7.79 39.32 17.20
C ALA A 181 -7.26 40.75 17.36
N ARG A 182 -6.41 41.23 16.44
CA ARG A 182 -5.95 42.63 16.43
C ARG A 182 -7.09 43.60 16.18
N LEU A 183 -7.93 43.30 15.19
CA LEU A 183 -9.09 44.13 14.84
C LEU A 183 -10.10 44.17 15.99
N GLU A 184 -10.34 43.05 16.66
CA GLU A 184 -11.20 42.99 17.86
C GLU A 184 -10.60 43.75 19.05
N ALA A 185 -9.29 43.63 19.28
CA ALA A 185 -8.60 44.37 20.33
C ALA A 185 -8.61 45.89 20.09
N GLU A 186 -8.47 46.32 18.84
CA GLU A 186 -8.59 47.73 18.44
C GLU A 186 -10.01 48.25 18.70
N LYS A 187 -11.04 47.54 18.24
CA LYS A 187 -12.45 47.87 18.55
C LYS A 187 -12.72 47.96 20.05
N ALA A 188 -12.23 47.00 20.84
CA ALA A 188 -12.40 47.00 22.29
C ALA A 188 -11.70 48.18 22.97
N ARG A 189 -10.54 48.62 22.44
CA ARG A 189 -9.86 49.83 22.92
C ARG A 189 -10.64 51.10 22.59
N ASP A 190 -11.13 51.22 21.36
CA ASP A 190 -11.92 52.37 20.93
C ASP A 190 -13.22 52.50 21.76
N GLU A 191 -13.90 51.37 22.03
CA GLU A 191 -15.08 51.35 22.92
C GLU A 191 -14.74 51.75 24.36
N ALA A 192 -13.61 51.29 24.89
CA ALA A 192 -13.16 51.67 26.22
C ALA A 192 -12.79 53.15 26.31
N GLU A 193 -12.15 53.71 25.27
CA GLU A 193 -11.83 55.13 25.18
C GLU A 193 -13.10 55.99 25.03
N ALA A 194 -14.06 55.57 24.21
CA ALA A 194 -15.36 56.23 24.08
C ALA A 194 -16.09 56.30 25.43
N ARG A 195 -16.16 55.18 26.17
CA ARG A 195 -16.72 55.14 27.53
C ARG A 195 -15.95 56.01 28.52
N SER A 196 -14.63 56.12 28.38
CA SER A 196 -13.79 56.99 29.21
C SER A 196 -14.05 58.48 28.93
N ARG A 197 -14.27 58.87 27.67
CA ARG A 197 -14.65 60.24 27.28
C ARG A 197 -16.05 60.60 27.74
N ASP A 198 -16.98 59.64 27.73
CA ASP A 198 -18.34 59.77 28.27
C ASP A 198 -18.39 59.64 29.80
N ASN A 199 -17.25 59.55 30.48
CA ASN A 199 -17.16 59.72 31.93
C ASN A 199 -17.39 61.20 32.25
N TYR A 200 -18.66 61.62 32.16
CA TYR A 200 -19.23 62.70 32.95
C TYR A 200 -18.77 62.44 34.37
N GLY A 201 -17.69 63.13 34.77
CA GLY A 201 -16.96 62.83 35.98
C GLY A 201 -17.95 62.60 37.10
N LEU A 202 -17.82 61.45 37.78
CA LEU A 202 -18.53 61.13 39.01
C LEU A 202 -18.76 62.44 39.74
N ARG A 203 -20.00 62.96 39.65
CA ARG A 203 -20.41 64.08 40.47
C ARG A 203 -20.32 63.51 41.85
N TYR A 204 -19.19 63.76 42.50
CA TYR A 204 -19.10 63.70 43.94
C TYR A 204 -20.20 64.66 44.40
N TYR A 205 -21.36 64.10 44.72
CA TYR A 205 -22.18 64.70 45.73
C TYR A 205 -21.35 64.57 47.00
N THR A 206 -20.40 65.48 47.18
CA THR A 206 -19.94 65.86 48.50
C THR A 206 -21.18 66.40 49.18
N ASP A 207 -21.87 65.51 49.87
CA ASP A 207 -22.82 65.88 50.89
C ASP A 207 -22.07 66.83 51.85
N PRO A 208 -22.46 68.11 51.96
CA PRO A 208 -21.74 69.09 52.76
C PRO A 208 -21.79 68.78 54.28
N ALA A 209 -22.41 67.67 54.69
CA ALA A 209 -22.52 67.27 56.08
C ALA A 209 -21.43 66.29 56.59
N VAL A 210 -20.48 65.83 55.75
CA VAL A 210 -19.50 64.80 56.16
C VAL A 210 -18.05 65.29 56.13
N ASP A 211 -17.77 66.42 56.79
CA ASP A 211 -16.45 66.71 57.35
C ASP A 211 -16.36 66.13 58.77
N ARG A 212 -16.32 64.79 58.85
CA ARG A 212 -15.91 64.11 60.08
C ARG A 212 -14.86 63.09 59.70
N ARG A 213 -13.61 63.43 60.02
CA ARG A 213 -12.50 62.50 60.17
C ARG A 213 -12.99 61.30 61.00
N TYR A 214 -13.38 60.22 60.34
CA TYR A 214 -13.67 58.95 60.99
C TYR A 214 -12.34 58.39 61.49
N TYR A 215 -11.96 58.81 62.70
CA TYR A 215 -10.82 58.24 63.41
C TYR A 215 -11.25 56.85 63.87
N TYR A 216 -10.88 55.83 63.10
CA TYR A 216 -11.12 54.43 63.45
C TYR A 216 -10.31 54.13 64.72
N ARG A 217 -10.97 54.15 65.89
CA ARG A 217 -10.35 53.79 67.16
C ARG A 217 -10.26 52.26 67.22
N PRO A 218 -9.06 51.66 67.25
CA PRO A 218 -8.96 50.21 67.27
C PRO A 218 -9.63 49.66 68.53
N PRO A 219 -10.40 48.55 68.42
CA PRO A 219 -11.06 47.96 69.58
C PRO A 219 -10.01 47.47 70.58
N THR A 220 -10.21 47.79 71.85
CA THR A 220 -9.43 47.22 72.96
C THR A 220 -10.02 45.86 73.29
N VAL A 221 -9.22 44.80 73.17
CA VAL A 221 -9.62 43.45 73.59
C VAL A 221 -9.05 43.21 74.98
N THR A 222 -9.92 43.05 75.99
CA THR A 222 -9.52 42.68 77.35
C THR A 222 -9.76 41.19 77.54
N ILE A 223 -8.71 40.42 77.77
CA ILE A 223 -8.80 38.98 78.03
C ILE A 223 -8.62 38.77 79.54
N TYR A 224 -9.64 38.21 80.20
CA TYR A 224 -9.58 37.89 81.63
C TYR A 224 -9.05 36.47 81.83
N THR A 225 -7.78 36.33 82.20
CA THR A 225 -7.21 35.07 82.67
C THR A 225 -6.98 35.14 84.18
N HIS A 226 -7.76 34.36 84.94
CA HIS A 226 -7.57 34.12 86.39
C HIS A 226 -7.53 35.38 87.26
N GLY A 227 -8.52 36.27 87.09
CA GLY A 227 -8.79 37.36 88.04
C GLY A 227 -7.83 38.56 87.99
N LYS A 228 -6.84 38.59 87.10
CA LYS A 228 -6.05 39.78 86.75
C LYS A 228 -6.21 40.07 85.26
N GLY A 229 -6.73 41.25 84.92
CA GLY A 229 -6.90 41.67 83.52
C GLY A 229 -5.63 42.34 83.00
N ASP A 230 -5.02 41.76 81.96
CA ASP A 230 -3.99 42.44 81.17
C ASP A 230 -4.64 43.13 79.97
N THR A 231 -4.38 44.44 79.82
CA THR A 231 -4.92 45.25 78.71
C THR A 231 -3.82 45.48 77.67
N LYS A 232 -4.01 45.00 76.44
CA LYS A 232 -3.11 45.31 75.31
C LYS A 232 -3.86 46.13 74.25
N THR A 233 -3.40 47.35 74.03
CA THR A 233 -3.91 48.24 72.98
C THR A 233 -3.07 48.04 71.73
N HIS A 234 -3.64 47.49 70.65
CA HIS A 234 -2.96 47.41 69.36
C HIS A 234 -2.98 48.79 68.69
N GLN A 235 -1.84 49.49 68.67
CA GLN A 235 -1.66 50.61 67.76
C GLN A 235 -1.36 50.05 66.36
N HIS A 236 -2.10 50.53 65.37
CA HIS A 236 -1.86 50.18 63.97
C HIS A 236 -0.61 50.94 63.53
N GLU A 237 0.54 50.27 63.51
CA GLU A 237 1.71 50.80 62.80
C GLU A 237 1.35 50.89 61.30
N GLU A 238 1.46 52.08 60.73
CA GLU A 238 1.43 52.30 59.29
C GLU A 238 2.64 51.59 58.67
N THR A 239 2.41 50.38 58.15
CA THR A 239 3.39 49.71 57.31
C THR A 239 3.43 50.42 55.95
N LYS A 240 4.43 51.29 55.76
CA LYS A 240 4.81 51.82 54.45
C LYS A 240 5.15 50.65 53.53
N THR A 241 4.21 50.23 52.70
CA THR A 241 4.44 49.23 51.66
C THR A 241 5.23 49.87 50.51
N ASN A 242 6.56 49.79 50.61
CA ASN A 242 7.44 49.92 49.46
C ASN A 242 7.10 48.79 48.47
N ARG A 243 6.44 49.12 47.35
CA ARG A 243 6.28 48.22 46.21
C ARG A 243 7.65 47.99 45.57
N PHE A 244 8.38 47.01 46.08
CA PHE A 244 9.44 46.38 45.30
C PHE A 244 8.80 45.41 44.31
N TYR A 245 8.95 45.69 43.02
CA TYR A 245 8.74 44.73 41.94
C TYR A 245 9.66 43.52 42.20
N ARG A 246 9.09 42.44 42.73
CA ARG A 246 9.75 41.14 42.75
C ARG A 246 9.62 40.55 41.34
N LYS A 247 10.70 40.60 40.55
CA LYS A 247 10.86 39.73 39.38
C LYS A 247 10.74 38.29 39.88
N GLN A 248 9.67 37.60 39.49
CA GLN A 248 9.62 36.15 39.61
C GLN A 248 10.60 35.55 38.58
N PRO A 249 11.42 34.54 38.93
CA PRO A 249 12.11 33.74 37.94
C PRO A 249 11.08 32.90 37.17
N ALA A 250 11.07 33.04 35.85
CA ALA A 250 10.30 32.22 34.94
C ALA A 250 10.89 30.80 34.91
N ASN A 251 10.46 29.95 35.85
CA ASN A 251 10.68 28.50 35.81
C ASN A 251 9.34 27.79 35.63
N GLY A 252 8.57 28.21 34.63
CA GLY A 252 7.44 27.46 34.10
C GLY A 252 7.82 27.00 32.70
N GLU A 253 7.99 25.69 32.53
CA GLU A 253 8.14 25.04 31.22
C GLU A 253 7.01 25.57 30.31
N SER A 254 7.38 26.18 29.17
CA SER A 254 6.41 26.73 28.24
C SER A 254 5.51 25.61 27.73
N THR A 255 4.22 25.89 27.48
CA THR A 255 3.31 24.93 26.83
C THR A 255 3.85 24.39 25.51
N SER A 256 4.75 25.13 24.83
CA SER A 256 5.49 24.63 23.65
C SER A 256 6.47 23.51 23.99
N ASP A 257 7.17 23.62 25.12
CA ASP A 257 8.19 22.67 25.56
C ASP A 257 7.54 21.39 26.10
N GLN A 258 6.39 21.53 26.75
CA GLN A 258 5.59 20.41 27.25
C GLN A 258 5.02 19.56 26.09
N VAL A 259 4.59 20.20 25.00
CA VAL A 259 4.08 19.51 23.79
C VAL A 259 5.21 18.80 23.03
N GLN A 260 6.39 19.41 22.90
CA GLN A 260 7.54 18.75 22.26
C GLN A 260 8.01 17.51 23.02
N ARG A 261 7.95 17.54 24.35
CA ARG A 261 8.31 16.39 25.19
C ARG A 261 7.35 15.22 25.01
N LEU A 262 6.04 15.49 24.99
CA LEU A 262 5.02 14.47 24.76
C LEU A 262 5.12 13.84 23.36
N MET A 263 5.43 14.64 22.33
CA MET A 263 5.60 14.15 20.96
C MET A 263 6.85 13.26 20.80
N ASN A 264 7.94 13.60 21.50
CA ASN A 264 9.17 12.81 21.47
C ASN A 264 9.06 11.49 22.24
N GLU A 265 8.28 11.42 23.32
CA GLU A 265 8.03 10.18 24.06
C GLU A 265 7.13 9.19 23.29
N THR A 266 6.26 9.68 22.41
CA THR A 266 5.41 8.83 21.55
C THR A 266 6.11 8.27 20.31
N SER A 267 7.25 8.83 19.89
CA SER A 267 8.04 8.32 18.75
C SER A 267 9.12 7.31 19.14
N ALA A 268 9.26 7.00 20.44
CA ALA A 268 10.23 6.03 20.96
C ALA A 268 9.60 4.69 21.39
N ARG A 269 8.38 4.39 20.91
CA ARG A 269 7.70 3.08 21.02
C ARG A 269 7.31 2.59 19.63
#